data_AF-A0A2E9WP01-F1
#
_entry.id   AF-A0A2E9WP01-F1
#
_cell.length_a   1.000
_cell.length_b   1.000
_cell.length_c   1.000
_cell.angle_alpha   90.00
_cell.angle_beta   90.00
_cell.angle_gamma   90.00
#
_symmetry.space_group_name_H-M   'P 1'
#
loop_
_entity.id
_entity.type
_entity.pdbx_description
1 polymer ?
#
loop_
_entity_poly.entity_id
_entity_poly.type
_entity_poly.pdbx_seq_one_letter_code
_entity_poly.pdbx_strand_id
1 'polypeptide(L)'
;MNLGCSPASLAWRTCVSMVALIGLQGPGLCQGSEGSDLRPPVRLSAGGEPIDVTVGHAAPLVMDFDGDGLRDLLVGEFGTGTFPGERLPADMGGFARDSFDLGKLRIYRNVGSAEAPRFEDFKYLRAGKEDASIPTT
;
A
#
# COMPACT_ATOMS: atom_id res chain seq x y z
N MET A 1 -39.43 51.76 14.52
CA MET A 1 -38.47 51.05 13.65
C MET A 1 -37.07 51.26 14.20
N ASN A 2 -36.39 50.15 14.52
CA ASN A 2 -34.97 49.94 14.92
C ASN A 2 -34.44 50.62 16.21
N LEU A 3 -34.28 49.84 17.30
CA LEU A 3 -33.12 48.99 17.73
C LEU A 3 -31.97 49.89 18.24
N GLY A 4 -31.47 49.87 19.49
CA GLY A 4 -31.37 48.81 20.49
C GLY A 4 -29.88 48.50 20.73
N CYS A 5 -29.30 48.87 21.89
CA CYS A 5 -28.13 48.23 22.51
C CYS A 5 -27.84 48.77 23.93
N SER A 6 -27.60 47.86 24.87
CA SER A 6 -27.09 48.04 26.24
C SER A 6 -26.25 46.79 26.59
N PRO A 7 -25.48 46.73 27.69
CA PRO A 7 -24.08 47.14 27.77
C PRO A 7 -23.15 45.93 28.03
N ALA A 8 -21.84 46.15 27.89
CA ALA A 8 -20.81 45.17 28.27
C ALA A 8 -20.53 45.23 29.78
N SER A 9 -20.55 44.08 30.45
CA SER A 9 -20.01 43.88 31.80
C SER A 9 -18.97 42.77 31.77
N LEU A 10 -17.75 43.10 32.19
CA LEU A 10 -16.62 42.16 32.27
C LEU A 10 -15.95 42.32 33.64
N ALA A 11 -16.24 41.41 34.56
CA ALA A 11 -15.39 41.13 35.73
C ALA A 11 -15.91 39.88 36.44
N TRP A 12 -15.07 38.85 36.56
CA TRP A 12 -14.49 38.46 37.85
C TRP A 12 -13.59 37.23 37.68
N ARG A 13 -12.38 37.32 38.23
CA ARG A 13 -11.38 36.25 38.34
C ARG A 13 -11.65 35.48 39.63
N THR A 14 -11.62 34.16 39.61
CA THR A 14 -11.18 33.38 40.80
C THR A 14 -10.76 31.97 40.41
N CYS A 15 -9.48 31.66 40.67
CA CYS A 15 -8.90 30.32 40.72
C CYS A 15 -9.30 29.62 42.02
N VAL A 16 -9.64 28.32 42.00
CA VAL A 16 -9.54 27.44 43.18
C VAL A 16 -9.14 26.00 42.77
N SER A 17 -7.97 25.63 43.29
CA SER A 17 -7.40 24.33 43.72
C SER A 17 -7.63 23.01 42.96
N MET A 18 -6.47 22.45 42.56
CA MET A 18 -6.14 21.03 42.50
C MET A 18 -6.59 20.26 43.75
N VAL A 19 -7.23 19.10 43.52
CA VAL A 19 -7.22 17.98 44.46
C VAL A 19 -6.52 16.82 43.76
N ALA A 20 -5.30 16.51 44.22
CA ALA A 20 -4.55 15.33 43.81
C ALA A 20 -5.05 14.11 44.62
N LEU A 21 -5.80 13.23 43.97
CA LEU A 21 -6.12 11.90 44.48
C LEU A 21 -5.00 10.94 44.07
N ILE A 22 -4.15 10.58 45.03
CA ILE A 22 -3.16 9.51 44.92
C ILE A 22 -3.93 8.18 44.93
N GLY A 23 -4.17 7.62 43.76
CA GLY A 23 -4.65 6.25 43.59
C GLY A 23 -3.48 5.29 43.46
N LEU A 24 -3.41 4.29 44.34
CA LEU A 24 -2.49 3.16 44.27
C LEU A 24 -2.52 2.52 42.87
N GLN A 25 -1.40 2.55 42.16
CA GLN A 25 -1.18 1.70 40.98
C GLN A 25 -0.89 0.28 41.49
N GLY A 26 -1.90 -0.60 41.39
CA GLY A 26 -1.65 -2.04 41.43
C GLY A 26 -0.71 -2.43 40.29
N PRO A 27 0.00 -3.59 40.38
CA PRO A 27 0.86 -4.04 39.30
C PRO A 27 0.03 -4.07 38.02
N GLY A 28 0.43 -3.25 37.05
CA GLY A 28 -0.16 -3.24 35.73
C GLY A 28 -0.05 -4.64 35.17
N LEU A 29 -1.17 -5.36 35.15
CA LEU A 29 -1.31 -6.50 34.26
C LEU A 29 -1.10 -5.92 32.87
N CYS A 30 0.06 -6.19 32.29
CA CYS A 30 0.23 -6.18 30.85
C CYS A 30 -0.79 -7.19 30.33
N GLN A 31 -2.00 -6.73 30.04
CA GLN A 31 -2.95 -7.50 29.27
C GLN A 31 -2.29 -7.66 27.91
N GLY A 32 -1.71 -8.83 27.66
CA GLY A 32 -1.34 -9.23 26.32
C GLY A 32 -2.60 -9.12 25.49
N SER A 33 -2.58 -8.24 24.48
CA SER A 33 -3.66 -8.15 23.53
C SER A 33 -3.74 -9.47 22.79
N GLU A 34 -4.72 -10.29 23.12
CA GLU A 34 -5.26 -11.33 22.23
C GLU A 34 -5.99 -10.60 21.08
N GLY A 35 -5.23 -9.94 20.22
CA GLY A 35 -5.71 -9.15 19.11
C GLY A 35 -4.59 -9.07 18.09
N SER A 36 -4.87 -9.49 16.86
CA SER A 36 -3.87 -9.52 15.79
C SER A 36 -3.09 -8.21 15.73
N ASP A 37 -1.75 -8.28 15.68
CA ASP A 37 -0.86 -7.13 15.48
C ASP A 37 -1.10 -6.39 14.15
N LEU A 38 -2.02 -6.91 13.34
CA LEU A 38 -2.39 -6.40 12.03
C LEU A 38 -3.67 -5.57 12.11
N ARG A 39 -3.69 -4.47 11.35
CA ARG A 39 -4.92 -3.73 11.06
C ARG A 39 -5.90 -4.58 10.25
N PRO A 40 -7.20 -4.24 10.24
CA PRO A 40 -8.15 -4.87 9.33
C PRO A 40 -7.66 -4.87 7.88
N PRO A 41 -7.88 -5.95 7.12
CA PRO A 41 -7.43 -6.03 5.74
C PRO A 41 -8.13 -4.97 4.87
N VAL A 42 -7.40 -4.42 3.90
CA VAL A 42 -7.92 -3.45 2.95
C VAL A 42 -7.80 -4.02 1.54
N ARG A 43 -8.87 -3.89 0.75
CA ARG A 43 -8.82 -4.21 -0.68
C ARG A 43 -8.05 -3.11 -1.41
N LEU A 44 -6.96 -3.45 -2.06
CA LEU A 44 -6.23 -2.51 -2.90
C LEU A 44 -6.94 -2.33 -4.24
N SER A 45 -7.03 -1.09 -4.71
CA SER A 45 -7.62 -0.73 -5.99
C SER A 45 -6.69 0.19 -6.78
N ALA A 46 -6.81 0.12 -8.10
CA ALA A 46 -6.21 1.05 -9.04
C ALA A 46 -7.30 1.58 -9.97
N GLY A 47 -7.43 2.90 -10.09
CA GLY A 47 -8.44 3.51 -10.96
C GLY A 47 -9.89 3.22 -10.53
N GLY A 48 -10.09 2.86 -9.26
CA GLY A 48 -11.40 2.48 -8.70
C GLY A 48 -11.71 0.99 -8.75
N GLU A 49 -10.96 0.20 -9.51
CA GLU A 49 -11.16 -1.25 -9.64
C GLU A 49 -10.20 -2.05 -8.74
N PRO A 50 -10.61 -3.23 -8.23
CA PRO A 50 -9.71 -4.10 -7.49
C PRO A 50 -8.46 -4.44 -8.32
N ILE A 51 -7.29 -4.40 -7.67
CA ILE A 51 -6.06 -4.88 -8.31
C ILE A 51 -6.14 -6.41 -8.36
N ASP A 52 -6.27 -6.95 -9.57
CA ASP A 52 -6.36 -8.38 -9.85
C ASP A 52 -5.33 -8.79 -10.92
N VAL A 53 -4.54 -9.83 -10.64
CA VAL A 53 -3.63 -10.43 -11.62
C VAL A 53 -4.34 -11.65 -12.19
N THR A 54 -4.53 -11.64 -13.51
CA THR A 54 -5.57 -12.45 -14.17
C THR A 54 -5.38 -13.96 -14.02
N VAL A 55 -4.14 -14.45 -13.98
CA VAL A 55 -3.82 -15.88 -13.91
C VAL A 55 -2.61 -16.09 -12.99
N GLY A 56 -2.60 -17.21 -12.27
CA GLY A 56 -1.44 -17.70 -11.51
C GLY A 56 -1.24 -16.99 -10.17
N HIS A 57 0.02 -16.74 -9.84
CA HIS A 57 0.43 -16.19 -8.55
C HIS A 57 0.77 -14.70 -8.64
N ALA A 58 0.26 -13.92 -7.69
CA ALA A 58 0.72 -12.56 -7.45
C ALA A 58 2.02 -12.58 -6.62
N ALA A 59 2.99 -11.77 -6.99
CA ALA A 59 4.20 -11.51 -6.19
C ALA A 59 4.29 -10.02 -5.84
N PRO A 60 3.58 -9.55 -4.78
CA PRO A 60 3.57 -8.14 -4.41
C PRO A 60 4.83 -7.72 -3.65
N LEU A 61 5.32 -6.52 -3.94
CA LEU A 61 6.40 -5.84 -3.23
C LEU A 61 6.04 -4.35 -3.04
N VAL A 62 6.24 -3.83 -1.83
CA VAL A 62 6.05 -2.41 -1.52
C VAL A 62 7.42 -1.75 -1.34
N MET A 63 7.75 -0.78 -2.19
CA MET A 63 9.02 -0.06 -2.14
C MET A 63 8.90 1.34 -2.75
N ASP A 64 9.84 2.22 -2.47
CA ASP A 64 9.96 3.50 -3.20
C ASP A 64 10.73 3.22 -4.50
N PHE A 65 10.02 3.14 -5.62
CA PHE A 65 10.59 2.64 -6.87
C PHE A 65 11.30 3.72 -7.69
N ASP A 66 10.83 4.97 -7.65
CA ASP A 66 11.40 6.08 -8.44
C ASP A 66 12.15 7.12 -7.60
N GLY A 67 12.17 6.98 -6.27
CA GLY A 67 12.88 7.87 -5.37
C GLY A 67 12.13 9.14 -5.02
N ASP A 68 10.80 9.20 -5.21
CA ASP A 68 9.98 10.34 -4.80
C ASP A 68 9.65 10.35 -3.29
N GLY A 69 10.08 9.32 -2.56
CA GLY A 69 9.85 9.16 -1.12
C GLY A 69 8.48 8.54 -0.78
N LEU A 70 7.65 8.21 -1.77
CA LEU A 70 6.40 7.49 -1.60
C LEU A 70 6.62 6.00 -1.86
N ARG A 71 5.92 5.15 -1.10
CA ARG A 71 5.93 3.71 -1.33
C ARG A 71 4.95 3.34 -2.44
N ASP A 72 5.45 2.73 -3.49
CA ASP A 72 4.70 2.15 -4.60
C ASP A 72 4.37 0.68 -4.36
N LEU A 73 3.46 0.17 -5.18
CA LEU A 73 3.15 -1.26 -5.24
C LEU A 73 3.66 -1.84 -6.55
N LEU A 74 4.57 -2.80 -6.45
CA LEU A 74 5.03 -3.63 -7.55
C LEU A 74 4.34 -4.98 -7.44
N VAL A 75 3.85 -5.53 -8.55
CA VAL A 75 3.20 -6.84 -8.56
C VAL A 75 3.73 -7.66 -9.73
N GLY A 76 4.48 -8.72 -9.41
CA GLY A 76 4.82 -9.75 -10.38
C GLY A 76 3.57 -10.52 -10.78
N GLU A 77 3.39 -10.72 -12.08
CA GLU A 77 2.32 -11.52 -12.66
C GLU A 77 2.87 -12.67 -13.49
N PHE A 78 2.12 -13.76 -13.54
CA PHE A 78 2.39 -14.91 -14.40
C PHE A 78 2.20 -14.57 -15.90
N GLY A 79 1.30 -13.63 -16.20
CA GLY A 79 0.97 -13.23 -17.57
C GLY A 79 0.05 -14.23 -18.28
N THR A 80 -0.20 -13.99 -19.58
CA THR A 80 -1.07 -14.82 -20.43
C THR A 80 -0.49 -15.11 -21.82
N GLY A 81 0.76 -14.70 -22.06
CA GLY A 81 1.43 -14.88 -23.35
C GLY A 81 2.58 -15.87 -23.24
N THR A 82 3.06 -16.42 -24.36
CA THR A 82 4.24 -17.29 -24.39
C THR A 82 5.52 -16.47 -24.27
N PHE A 83 6.46 -16.92 -23.45
CA PHE A 83 7.79 -16.32 -23.34
C PHE A 83 8.58 -16.51 -24.65
N PRO A 84 9.30 -15.47 -25.16
CA PRO A 84 10.05 -15.59 -26.40
C PRO A 84 11.15 -16.64 -26.29
N GLY A 85 11.04 -17.69 -27.11
CA GLY A 85 11.98 -18.79 -27.12
C GLY A 85 13.41 -18.34 -27.41
N GLU A 86 13.62 -17.26 -28.16
CA GLU A 86 14.94 -16.74 -28.51
C GLU A 86 15.70 -16.17 -27.30
N ARG A 87 14.98 -15.82 -26.23
CA ARG A 87 15.54 -15.32 -24.96
C ARG A 87 15.86 -16.44 -23.97
N LEU A 88 15.50 -17.69 -24.29
CA LEU A 88 15.79 -18.86 -23.48
C LEU A 88 17.19 -19.42 -23.77
N PRO A 89 17.87 -20.03 -22.79
CA PRO A 89 19.16 -20.69 -23.02
C PRO A 89 19.04 -21.78 -24.09
N ALA A 90 20.17 -22.12 -24.72
CA ALA A 90 20.22 -23.15 -25.76
C ALA A 90 19.86 -24.53 -25.21
N ASP A 91 20.40 -24.86 -24.04
CA ASP A 91 20.04 -26.05 -23.29
C ASP A 91 18.91 -25.71 -22.31
N MET A 92 17.76 -26.35 -22.51
CA MET A 92 16.57 -26.21 -21.69
C MET A 92 16.39 -27.38 -20.73
N GLY A 93 17.40 -28.26 -20.56
CA GLY A 93 17.31 -29.38 -19.61
C GLY A 93 16.16 -30.33 -19.90
N GLY A 94 15.71 -30.43 -21.15
CA GLY A 94 14.59 -31.28 -21.58
C GLY A 94 13.20 -30.62 -21.55
N PHE A 95 13.08 -29.36 -21.13
CA PHE A 95 11.81 -28.62 -21.26
C PHE A 95 11.59 -28.13 -22.69
N ALA A 96 10.34 -28.18 -23.16
CA ALA A 96 9.98 -27.61 -24.45
C ALA A 96 10.03 -26.07 -24.37
N ARG A 97 10.51 -25.43 -25.44
CA ARG A 97 10.80 -23.98 -25.45
C ARG A 97 9.55 -23.11 -25.37
N ASP A 98 8.40 -23.66 -25.71
CA ASP A 98 7.07 -23.04 -25.68
C ASP A 98 6.31 -23.32 -24.37
N SER A 99 6.92 -24.01 -23.41
CA SER A 99 6.31 -24.35 -22.11
C SER A 99 6.37 -23.23 -21.07
N PHE A 100 6.76 -22.01 -21.46
CA PHE A 100 6.96 -20.91 -20.53
C PHE A 100 6.01 -19.76 -20.83
N ASP A 101 5.33 -19.29 -19.81
CA ASP A 101 4.52 -18.09 -19.85
C ASP A 101 5.39 -16.83 -19.66
N LEU A 102 4.87 -15.72 -20.17
CA LEU A 102 5.48 -14.41 -20.18
C LEU A 102 5.18 -13.69 -18.86
N GLY A 103 5.95 -14.03 -17.84
CA GLY A 103 5.90 -13.33 -16.55
C GLY A 103 6.38 -11.89 -16.69
N LYS A 104 5.64 -10.94 -16.11
CA LYS A 104 5.93 -9.49 -16.17
C LYS A 104 5.76 -8.83 -14.81
N LEU A 105 6.24 -7.60 -14.68
CA LEU A 105 6.13 -6.80 -13.44
C LEU A 105 5.26 -5.57 -13.69
N ARG A 106 4.12 -5.48 -13.00
CA ARG A 106 3.28 -4.28 -12.95
C ARG A 106 3.82 -3.31 -11.89
N ILE A 107 3.85 -2.02 -12.22
CA ILE A 107 4.27 -0.94 -11.32
C ILE A 107 3.08 0.00 -11.13
N TYR A 108 2.54 0.02 -9.92
CA TYR A 108 1.49 0.93 -9.49
C TYR A 108 2.13 2.08 -8.69
N ARG A 109 2.25 3.23 -9.34
CA ARG A 109 2.81 4.45 -8.73
C ARG A 109 1.86 4.99 -7.67
N ASN A 110 2.37 5.28 -6.48
CA ASN A 110 1.58 5.98 -5.47
C ASN A 110 1.48 7.48 -5.83
N VAL A 111 0.27 7.91 -6.23
CA VAL A 111 -0.04 9.31 -6.56
C VAL A 111 -0.80 10.03 -5.43
N GLY A 112 -0.91 9.39 -4.26
CA GLY A 112 -1.53 9.89 -3.05
C GLY A 112 -0.49 10.46 -2.07
N SER A 113 -0.59 10.05 -0.81
CA SER A 113 0.40 10.35 0.23
C SER A 113 0.96 9.06 0.86
N ALA A 114 1.88 9.20 1.81
CA ALA A 114 2.39 8.07 2.58
C ALA A 114 1.32 7.42 3.48
N GLU A 115 0.38 8.22 3.99
CA GLU A 115 -0.71 7.78 4.88
C GLU A 115 -1.94 7.30 4.10
N ALA A 116 -2.15 7.85 2.90
CA ALA A 116 -3.28 7.55 2.03
C ALA A 116 -2.78 7.26 0.61
N PRO A 117 -2.15 6.09 0.38
CA PRO A 117 -1.68 5.74 -0.95
C PRO A 117 -2.85 5.64 -1.93
N ARG A 118 -2.65 6.12 -3.15
CA ARG A 118 -3.62 6.02 -4.24
C ARG A 118 -2.91 5.51 -5.49
N PHE A 119 -3.53 4.53 -6.15
CA PHE A 119 -3.07 3.99 -7.42
C PHE A 119 -4.12 4.30 -8.49
N GLU A 120 -3.69 4.78 -9.65
CA GLU A 120 -4.60 5.12 -10.76
C GLU A 120 -4.57 4.05 -11.85
N ASP A 121 -3.39 3.57 -12.20
CA ASP A 121 -3.16 2.51 -13.18
C ASP A 121 -1.78 1.86 -12.91
N PHE A 122 -1.39 0.89 -13.73
CA PHE A 122 -0.05 0.34 -13.75
C PHE A 122 0.66 0.52 -15.09
N LYS A 123 1.98 0.41 -15.03
CA LYS A 123 2.83 0.21 -16.22
C LYS A 123 3.64 -1.06 -16.04
N TYR A 124 3.97 -1.74 -17.14
CA TYR A 124 4.97 -2.80 -17.08
C TYR A 124 6.36 -2.19 -16.90
N LEU A 125 7.19 -2.83 -16.07
CA LEU A 125 8.61 -2.52 -15.98
C LEU A 125 9.23 -2.64 -17.37
N ARG A 126 10.09 -1.68 -17.75
CA ARG A 126 10.74 -1.64 -19.05
C ARG A 126 12.19 -2.09 -18.97
N ALA A 127 12.61 -2.93 -19.91
CA ALA A 127 13.99 -3.30 -20.18
C ALA A 127 14.38 -2.78 -21.56
N GLY A 128 14.88 -1.54 -21.62
CA GLY A 128 15.16 -0.87 -22.90
C GLY A 128 13.89 -0.60 -23.71
N LYS A 129 13.78 -1.19 -24.90
CA LYS A 129 12.66 -0.98 -25.84
C LYS A 129 11.51 -1.98 -25.70
N GLU A 130 11.59 -2.89 -24.73
CA GLU A 130 10.55 -3.88 -24.43
C GLU A 130 10.19 -3.91 -22.95
N ASP A 131 9.12 -4.62 -22.60
CA ASP A 131 8.77 -4.90 -21.21
C ASP A 131 9.77 -5.93 -20.66
N ALA A 132 10.21 -5.70 -19.43
CA ALA A 132 10.99 -6.69 -18.69
C ALA A 132 10.10 -7.91 -18.44
N SER A 133 10.64 -9.09 -18.75
CA SER A 133 9.93 -10.34 -18.55
C SER A 133 10.87 -11.48 -18.18
N ILE A 134 10.32 -12.49 -17.54
CA ILE A 134 11.01 -13.75 -17.19
C ILE A 134 10.16 -14.93 -17.63
N PRO A 135 10.78 -16.07 -17.98
CA PRO A 135 10.02 -17.29 -18.24
C PRO A 135 9.41 -17.81 -16.94
N THR A 136 8.10 -18.07 -16.94
CA THR A 136 7.37 -18.65 -15.80
C THR A 136 6.72 -19.97 -16.18
N THR A 137 6.46 -20.84 -15.19
CA THR A 137 5.91 -22.20 -15.37
C THR A 137 4.71 -22.44 -14.48
#